data_AF-A0A127AZX1-F1
#
_entry.id   AF-A0A127AZX1-F1
#
_cell.length_a   1.000
_cell.length_b   1.000
_cell.length_c   1.000
_cell.angle_alpha   90.00
_cell.angle_beta   90.00
_cell.angle_gamma   90.00
#
_symmetry.space_group_name_H-M   'P 1'
#
loop_
_entity.id
_entity.type
_entity.pdbx_description
1 polymer ?
#
loop_
_entity_poly.entity_id
_entity_poly.type
_entity_poly.pdbx_seq_one_letter_code
_entity_poly.pdbx_strand_id
1 'polypeptide(L)' 'MEIKQYDVVELTEDINPNLKKGMHGAVLEKYNEDAYEIEVIDKNGNTLSFGTDYTFTVNKKQIAKI' A
#
# COMPACT_ATOMS: atom_id res chain seq x y z
N MET A 1 6.75 -13.70 6.47
CA MET A 1 7.70 -13.38 5.38
C MET A 1 8.08 -11.92 5.49
N GLU A 2 9.33 -11.56 5.19
CA GLU A 2 9.75 -10.15 5.17
C GLU A 2 9.17 -9.45 3.93
N ILE A 3 8.62 -8.25 4.12
CA ILE A 3 8.16 -7.35 3.04
C ILE A 3 9.35 -6.52 2.56
N LYS A 4 9.60 -6.54 1.25
CA LYS A 4 10.70 -5.84 0.57
C LYS A 4 10.16 -4.87 -0.47
N GLN A 5 11.03 -3.97 -0.94
CA GLN A 5 10.74 -3.11 -2.08
C GLN A 5 10.34 -3.96 -3.30
N TYR A 6 9.35 -3.49 -4.06
CA TYR A 6 8.71 -4.14 -5.20
C TYR A 6 7.88 -5.39 -4.88
N ASP A 7 7.70 -5.75 -3.61
CA ASP A 7 6.69 -6.75 -3.25
C ASP A 7 5.28 -6.21 -3.50
N VAL A 8 4.38 -7.08 -3.93
CA VAL A 8 2.95 -6.80 -3.99
C VAL A 8 2.35 -7.04 -2.61
N VAL A 9 1.50 -6.11 -2.19
CA VAL A 9 0.84 -6.16 -0.88
C VAL A 9 -0.65 -5.90 -1.00
N GLU A 10 -1.40 -6.45 -0.05
CA GLU A 10 -2.82 -6.19 0.17
C GLU A 10 -3.03 -5.37 1.44
N LEU A 11 -3.92 -4.37 1.39
CA LEU A 11 -4.35 -3.63 2.57
C LEU A 11 -5.18 -4.54 3.50
N THR A 12 -4.78 -4.68 4.75
CA THR A 12 -5.43 -5.59 5.71
C THR A 12 -6.60 -4.95 6.46
N GLU A 13 -6.70 -3.62 6.39
CA GLU A 13 -7.73 -2.80 7.01
C GLU A 13 -8.06 -1.57 6.16
N ASP A 14 -9.17 -0.90 6.48
CA ASP A 14 -9.48 0.42 5.93
C ASP A 14 -8.54 1.45 6.57
N ILE A 15 -7.70 2.09 5.76
CA ILE A 15 -6.75 3.10 6.23
C ILE A 15 -7.41 4.48 6.22
N ASN A 16 -8.18 4.78 5.17
CA ASN A 16 -8.92 6.03 5.03
C ASN A 16 -10.17 5.83 4.12
N PRO A 17 -10.94 6.88 3.78
CA PRO A 17 -12.12 6.75 2.92
C PRO A 17 -11.84 6.19 1.51
N ASN A 18 -10.61 6.29 0.99
CA ASN A 18 -10.23 5.84 -0.35
C ASN A 18 -9.36 4.58 -0.35
N LEU A 19 -8.58 4.36 0.70
CA LEU A 19 -7.75 3.16 0.90
C LEU A 19 -8.53 2.13 1.70
N LYS A 20 -9.10 1.16 0.98
CA LYS A 20 -9.97 0.13 1.54
C LYS A 20 -9.27 -1.21 1.69
N LYS A 21 -9.67 -1.95 2.74
CA LYS A 21 -9.24 -3.33 2.94
C LYS A 21 -9.42 -4.15 1.65
N GLY A 22 -8.41 -4.95 1.33
CA GLY A 22 -8.40 -5.81 0.14
C GLY A 22 -7.90 -5.14 -1.13
N MET A 23 -7.61 -3.82 -1.11
CA MET A 23 -6.92 -3.18 -2.22
C MET A 23 -5.47 -3.65 -2.32
N HIS A 24 -4.97 -3.74 -3.55
CA HIS A 24 -3.61 -4.17 -3.83
C HIS A 24 -2.70 -3.00 -4.17
N GLY A 25 -1.42 -3.15 -3.88
CA GLY A 25 -0.41 -2.16 -4.20
C GLY A 25 0.97 -2.78 -4.30
N ALA A 26 1.94 -1.94 -4.65
CA ALA A 26 3.35 -2.29 -4.68
C ALA A 26 4.12 -1.45 -3.66
N VAL A 27 5.07 -2.07 -2.95
CA VAL A 27 6.01 -1.34 -2.09
C VAL A 27 7.01 -0.58 -2.96
N LEU A 28 7.01 0.74 -2.85
CA LEU A 28 7.96 1.61 -3.55
C LEU A 28 9.24 1.83 -2.74
N GLU A 29 9.14 1.90 -1.42
CA GLU A 29 10.27 2.15 -0.52
C GLU A 29 10.03 1.50 0.85
N LYS A 30 11.10 1.00 1.50
CA LYS A 30 11.07 0.50 2.88
C LYS A 30 11.87 1.47 3.74
N TYR A 31 11.18 2.42 4.38
CA TYR A 31 11.85 3.39 5.24
C TYR A 31 12.49 2.75 6.48
N ASN A 32 11.81 1.77 7.09
CA ASN A 32 12.33 0.98 8.21
C ASN A 32 11.59 -0.37 8.35
N GLU A 33 11.72 -1.05 9.49
CA GLU A 33 11.08 -2.36 9.72
C GLU A 33 9.55 -2.33 9.76
N ASP A 34 8.96 -1.17 10.04
CA ASP A 34 7.53 -1.00 10.28
C ASP A 34 6.86 0.03 9.36
N ALA A 35 7.61 0.80 8.56
CA ALA A 35 7.09 1.87 7.71
C ALA A 35 7.51 1.69 6.25
N TYR A 36 6.50 1.76 5.36
CA TYR A 36 6.63 1.51 3.93
C TYR A 36 5.92 2.60 3.15
N GLU A 37 6.46 2.93 1.98
CA GLU A 37 5.74 3.67 0.96
C GLU A 37 5.14 2.70 -0.05
N ILE A 38 3.85 2.85 -0.36
CA ILE A 38 3.16 2.02 -1.33
C ILE A 38 2.46 2.86 -2.40
N GLU A 39 2.36 2.30 -3.60
CA GLU A 39 1.41 2.72 -4.63
C GLU A 39 0.25 1.72 -4.64
N VAL A 40 -1.00 2.19 -4.58
CA VAL A 40 -2.21 1.34 -4.54
C VAL A 40 -2.96 1.46 -5.86
N ILE A 41 -3.50 0.34 -6.35
CA ILE A 41 -4.32 0.32 -7.57
C ILE A 41 -5.82 0.28 -7.24
N ASP A 42 -6.63 0.97 -8.04
CA ASP A 42 -8.08 0.86 -7.99
C ASP A 42 -8.58 -0.44 -8.66
N LYS A 43 -9.89 -0.66 -8.59
CA LYS A 43 -10.55 -1.83 -9.22
C LYS A 43 -10.38 -1.92 -10.75
N ASN A 44 -9.95 -0.83 -11.39
CA ASN A 44 -9.73 -0.76 -12.83
C ASN A 44 -8.24 -0.92 -13.19
N GLY A 45 -7.36 -1.10 -12.20
CA GLY A 45 -5.92 -1.23 -12.37
C GLY A 45 -5.17 0.10 -12.54
N ASN A 46 -5.81 1.23 -12.24
CA ASN A 46 -5.13 2.53 -12.26
C ASN A 46 -4.52 2.83 -10.90
N THR A 47 -3.39 3.56 -10.87
CA THR A 47 -2.87 4.14 -9.62
C THR A 47 -3.93 5.02 -8.97
N LEU A 48 -4.25 4.72 -7.72
CA LEU A 48 -5.16 5.50 -6.90
C LEU A 48 -4.47 6.81 -6.49
N SER A 49 -5.11 7.94 -6.79
CA SER A 49 -4.66 9.25 -6.31
C SER A 49 -5.59 9.81 -5.24
N PHE A 50 -5.03 10.58 -4.32
CA PHE A 50 -5.77 11.36 -3.34
C PHE A 50 -5.27 12.81 -3.37
N GLY A 51 -6.01 13.68 -4.05
CA GLY A 51 -5.53 15.04 -4.32
C GLY A 51 -4.34 15.00 -5.27
N THR A 52 -3.17 15.46 -4.80
CA THR A 52 -1.90 15.42 -5.55
C THR A 52 -1.04 14.21 -5.21
N ASP A 53 -1.44 13.40 -4.24
CA ASP A 53 -0.66 12.27 -3.75
C ASP A 53 -1.01 11.00 -4.53
N TYR A 54 0.03 10.26 -4.93
CA TYR A 54 -0.06 8.97 -5.65
C TYR A 54 0.55 7.81 -4.88
N THR A 55 1.17 8.11 -3.74
CA THR A 55 1.82 7.16 -2.86
C THR A 55 1.33 7.38 -1.44
N PHE A 56 1.39 6.32 -0.63
CA PHE A 56 0.87 6.33 0.72
C PHE A 56 1.87 5.69 1.67
N THR A 57 2.13 6.34 2.80
CA THR A 57 2.89 5.72 3.89
C THR A 57 1.97 4.83 4.70
N VAL A 58 2.37 3.58 4.90
CA VAL A 58 1.62 2.58 5.66
C VAL A 58 2.50 1.89 6.69
N ASN A 59 1.88 1.45 7.78
CA ASN A 59 2.54 0.59 8.75
C ASN A 59 2.50 -0.87 8.32
N LYS A 60 3.50 -1.66 8.70
CA LYS A 60 3.56 -3.12 8.49
C LYS A 60 2.26 -3.86 8.82
N LYS A 61 1.55 -3.45 9.88
CA LYS A 61 0.31 -4.10 10.31
C LYS A 61 -0.85 -3.89 9.33
N GLN A 62 -0.76 -2.88 8.48
CA GLN A 62 -1.81 -2.46 7.53
C GLN A 62 -1.66 -3.12 6.17
N ILE A 63 -0.59 -3.90 5.96
CA ILE A 63 -0.28 -4.56 4.70
C ILE A 63 0.12 -6.03 4.90
N ALA A 64 -0.24 -6.87 3.95
CA ALA A 64 0.19 -8.26 3.87
C ALA A 64 0.78 -8.54 2.49
N LYS A 65 1.97 -9.16 2.45
CA LYS A 65 2.56 -9.64 1.20
C LYS A 65 1.71 -10.78 0.62
N ILE A 66 1.42 -10.72 -0.68
CA ILE A 66 0.68 -11.74 -1.44
C ILE A 66 1.54 -12.40 -2.51
#